data_AF-A0AAU2FIH7-F1
#
_entry.id   AF-A0AAU2FIH7-F1
#
_cell.length_a   1.000
_cell.length_b   1.000
_cell.length_c   1.000
_cell.angle_alpha   90.00
_cell.angle_beta   90.00
_cell.angle_gamma   90.00
#
_symmetry.space_group_name_H-M   'P 1'
#
loop_
_entity.id
_entity.type
_entity.pdbx_description
1 polymer ?
#
loop_
_entity_poly.entity_id
_entity_poly.type
_entity_poly.pdbx_seq_one_letter_code
_entity_poly.pdbx_strand_id
1 'polypeptide(L)'
;MTSNEIRFECRHRGDASALVLVPRIDGAPLTELIDGFEIAAGMKPAGDTYDGLIPEFFRFGPMLDHFLGRSTNAMGPKTPVLGCECGEWGCWPLMARITATADLVTWDAFE
;
A
#
# COMPACT_ATOMS: atom_id res chain seq x y z
N MET A 1 -12.96 14.81 13.03
CA MET A 1 -11.65 14.48 13.61
C MET A 1 -11.12 13.32 12.81
N THR A 2 -10.01 13.49 12.11
CA THR A 2 -9.29 12.38 11.46
C THR A 2 -8.73 11.49 12.57
N SER A 3 -9.05 10.20 12.52
CA SER A 3 -8.60 9.23 13.52
C SER A 3 -7.22 8.67 13.16
N ASN A 4 -6.72 8.95 11.96
CA ASN A 4 -5.57 8.33 11.31
C ASN A 4 -5.61 6.79 11.42
N GLU A 5 -6.81 6.22 11.35
CA GLU A 5 -7.00 4.78 11.48
C GLU A 5 -6.60 4.09 10.18
N ILE A 6 -5.68 3.12 10.26
CA ILE A 6 -5.31 2.26 9.14
C ILE A 6 -6.11 0.96 9.22
N ARG A 7 -6.94 0.69 8.21
CA ARG A 7 -7.63 -0.59 8.00
C ARG A 7 -7.15 -1.24 6.72
N PHE A 8 -7.28 -2.55 6.62
CA PHE A 8 -6.94 -3.28 5.40
C PHE A 8 -8.18 -3.94 4.82
N GLU A 9 -8.56 -3.53 3.62
CA GLU A 9 -9.65 -4.13 2.87
C GLU A 9 -9.09 -5.28 2.03
N CYS A 10 -9.63 -6.48 2.23
CA CYS A 10 -9.36 -7.62 1.35
C CYS A 10 -10.46 -7.71 0.29
N ARG A 11 -10.09 -7.68 -0.99
CA ARG A 11 -10.99 -7.88 -2.13
C ARG A 11 -10.47 -8.95 -3.07
N HIS A 12 -11.35 -9.59 -3.82
CA HIS A 12 -10.93 -10.48 -4.90
C HIS A 12 -10.56 -9.68 -6.15
N ARG A 13 -9.52 -10.12 -6.85
CA ARG A 13 -9.13 -9.52 -8.13
C ARG A 13 -9.95 -10.11 -9.27
N GLY A 14 -10.93 -9.38 -9.79
CA GLY A 14 -11.73 -9.82 -10.93
C GLY A 14 -12.42 -11.17 -10.69
N ASP A 15 -12.30 -12.09 -11.65
CA ASP A 15 -12.76 -13.48 -11.58
C ASP A 15 -11.72 -14.45 -10.97
N ALA A 16 -10.54 -13.93 -10.60
CA ALA A 16 -9.46 -14.73 -10.04
C ALA A 16 -9.64 -14.93 -8.52
N SER A 17 -9.12 -16.06 -8.02
CA SER A 17 -9.13 -16.39 -6.58
C SER A 17 -8.21 -15.50 -5.75
N ALA A 18 -7.32 -14.73 -6.38
CA ALA A 18 -6.28 -13.98 -5.72
C ALA A 18 -6.86 -12.83 -4.88
N LEU A 19 -6.40 -12.73 -3.62
CA LEU A 19 -6.75 -11.63 -2.73
C LEU A 19 -5.84 -10.42 -2.95
N VAL A 20 -6.48 -9.26 -3.07
CA VAL A 20 -5.87 -7.93 -3.13
C VAL A 20 -6.15 -7.23 -1.82
N LEU A 21 -5.09 -6.69 -1.22
CA LEU A 21 -5.15 -6.00 0.06
C LEU A 21 -4.90 -4.50 -0.14
N VAL A 22 -5.91 -3.68 0.14
CA VAL A 22 -5.85 -2.23 -0.03
C VAL A 22 -5.86 -1.56 1.36
N PRO A 23 -4.84 -0.78 1.71
CA PRO A 23 -4.88 0.05 2.91
C PRO A 23 -5.94 1.15 2.79
N ARG A 24 -6.67 1.39 3.88
CA ARG A 24 -7.61 2.50 4.04
C ARG A 24 -7.19 3.36 5.23
N ILE A 25 -7.09 4.67 5.01
CA ILE A 25 -6.79 5.66 6.05
C ILE A 25 -8.05 6.47 6.33
N ASP A 26 -8.55 6.40 7.56
CA ASP A 26 -9.81 7.04 7.95
C ASP A 26 -10.99 6.72 7.02
N GLY A 27 -11.00 5.49 6.50
CA GLY A 27 -12.00 5.00 5.58
C GLY A 27 -11.79 5.41 4.12
N ALA A 28 -10.80 6.23 3.75
CA ALA A 28 -10.45 6.47 2.35
C ALA A 28 -9.38 5.46 1.88
N PRO A 29 -9.53 4.81 0.72
CA PRO A 29 -8.50 3.93 0.18
C PRO A 29 -7.23 4.72 -0.15
N LEU A 30 -6.06 4.14 0.13
CA LEU A 30 -4.78 4.81 -0.10
C LEU A 30 -4.59 5.21 -1.57
N THR A 31 -5.14 4.44 -2.51
CA THR A 31 -5.14 4.76 -3.94
C THR A 31 -5.76 6.14 -4.21
N GLU A 32 -6.93 6.43 -3.62
CA GLU A 32 -7.63 7.72 -3.77
C GLU A 32 -6.86 8.88 -3.13
N LEU A 33 -6.18 8.63 -2.00
CA LEU A 33 -5.37 9.65 -1.34
C LEU A 33 -4.14 10.04 -2.16
N ILE A 34 -3.51 9.07 -2.82
CA ILE A 34 -2.38 9.30 -3.72
C ILE A 34 -2.84 10.02 -4.98
N ASP A 35 -3.94 9.58 -5.60
CA ASP A 35 -4.53 10.28 -6.75
C ASP A 35 -4.84 11.75 -6.39
N GLY A 36 -5.47 12.00 -5.25
CA GLY A 36 -5.76 13.35 -4.78
C GLY A 36 -4.51 14.21 -4.58
N PHE A 37 -3.43 13.63 -4.04
CA PHE A 37 -2.14 14.30 -3.90
C PHE A 37 -1.51 14.64 -5.26
N GLU A 38 -1.46 13.68 -6.18
CA GLU A 38 -0.88 13.84 -7.51
C GLU A 38 -1.62 14.92 -8.32
N ILE A 39 -2.96 14.88 -8.30
CA ILE A 39 -3.81 15.91 -8.93
C ILE A 39 -3.52 17.29 -8.34
N ALA A 40 -3.49 17.41 -7.01
CA ALA A 40 -3.25 18.68 -6.33
C ALA A 40 -1.85 19.24 -6.63
N ALA A 41 -0.87 18.37 -6.85
CA ALA A 41 0.49 18.73 -7.24
C ALA A 41 0.64 19.04 -8.76
N GLY A 42 -0.44 18.97 -9.54
CA GLY A 42 -0.41 19.17 -10.99
C GLY A 42 0.30 18.06 -11.75
N MET A 43 0.50 16.91 -11.12
CA MET A 43 1.02 15.71 -11.77
C MET A 43 -0.11 15.07 -12.58
N LYS A 44 0.26 14.29 -13.60
CA LYS A 44 -0.70 13.38 -14.21
C LYS A 44 -0.82 12.20 -13.26
N PRO A 45 -1.99 11.92 -12.68
CA PRO A 45 -2.13 10.83 -11.73
C PRO A 45 -1.65 9.55 -12.37
N ALA A 46 -0.99 8.71 -11.58
CA ALA A 46 -0.67 7.36 -11.99
C ALA A 46 -1.96 6.66 -12.46
N GLY A 47 -3.12 6.99 -11.84
CA GLY A 47 -4.45 6.96 -12.44
C GLY A 47 -4.85 5.56 -12.91
N ASP A 48 -5.56 4.83 -12.06
CA ASP A 48 -5.87 3.40 -12.22
C ASP A 48 -4.65 2.46 -12.21
N THR A 49 -3.41 2.95 -12.19
CA THR A 49 -2.24 2.06 -12.12
C THR A 49 -2.00 1.45 -10.75
N TYR A 50 -2.36 2.12 -9.65
CA TYR A 50 -2.16 1.55 -8.32
C TYR A 50 -3.36 0.72 -7.86
N ASP A 51 -3.07 -0.49 -7.42
CA ASP A 51 -3.99 -1.41 -6.75
C ASP A 51 -3.38 -1.89 -5.41
N GLY A 52 -4.12 -2.68 -4.65
CA GLY A 52 -3.63 -3.30 -3.44
C GLY A 52 -2.51 -4.30 -3.69
N LEU A 53 -1.85 -4.71 -2.61
CA LEU A 53 -0.85 -5.77 -2.66
C LEU A 53 -1.54 -7.13 -2.80
N ILE A 54 -0.96 -8.03 -3.59
CA ILE A 54 -1.42 -9.41 -3.74
C ILE A 54 -0.47 -10.32 -2.96
N PRO A 55 -0.82 -10.77 -1.73
CA PRO A 55 0.09 -11.55 -0.89
C PRO A 55 0.46 -12.92 -1.48
N GLU A 56 -0.35 -13.43 -2.41
CA GLU A 56 -0.09 -14.69 -3.11
C GLU A 56 1.04 -14.58 -4.13
N PHE A 57 1.25 -13.38 -4.70
CA PHE A 57 2.24 -13.16 -5.76
C PHE A 57 3.61 -12.82 -5.20
N PHE A 58 3.67 -12.41 -3.93
CA PHE A 58 4.93 -12.09 -3.27
C PHE A 58 4.91 -12.48 -1.80
N ARG A 59 6.02 -13.07 -1.32
CA ARG A 59 6.17 -13.48 0.07
C ARG A 59 6.52 -12.28 0.96
N PHE A 60 5.54 -11.42 1.24
CA PHE A 60 5.70 -10.30 2.19
C PHE A 60 5.89 -10.74 3.65
N GLY A 61 5.64 -12.02 3.94
CA GLY A 61 5.53 -12.51 5.31
C GLY A 61 4.15 -12.17 5.90
N PRO A 62 3.99 -12.16 7.24
CA PRO A 62 2.75 -11.70 7.86
C PRO A 62 2.44 -10.26 7.45
N MET A 63 1.27 -10.02 6.84
CA MET A 63 0.90 -8.68 6.34
C MET A 63 0.92 -7.61 7.43
N LEU A 64 0.57 -7.97 8.67
CA LEU A 64 0.67 -7.05 9.80
C LEU A 64 2.11 -6.60 10.04
N ASP A 65 3.08 -7.52 10.03
CA ASP A 65 4.48 -7.15 10.22
C ASP A 65 5.03 -6.36 9.03
N HIS A 66 4.55 -6.65 7.82
CA HIS A 66 4.87 -5.87 6.63
C HIS A 66 4.47 -4.41 6.78
N PHE A 67 3.22 -4.12 7.13
CA PHE A 67 2.74 -2.75 7.33
C PHE A 67 3.22 -2.07 8.61
N LEU A 68 3.92 -2.80 9.47
CA LEU A 68 4.65 -2.27 10.63
C LEU A 68 6.15 -2.09 10.36
N GLY A 69 6.62 -2.35 9.13
CA GLY A 69 8.04 -2.23 8.77
C GLY A 69 8.93 -3.29 9.44
N ARG A 70 8.34 -4.39 9.92
CA ARG A 70 9.01 -5.49 10.62
C ARG A 70 9.17 -6.75 9.77
N SER A 71 8.80 -6.70 8.49
CA SER A 71 8.94 -7.86 7.61
C SER A 71 10.41 -8.29 7.48
N THR A 72 10.65 -9.58 7.66
CA THR A 72 11.97 -10.18 7.50
C THR A 72 12.42 -10.27 6.04
N ASN A 73 11.50 -10.03 5.09
CA ASN A 73 11.74 -10.09 3.65
C ASN A 73 11.85 -8.68 3.04
N ALA A 74 12.37 -7.71 3.81
CA ALA A 74 12.50 -6.33 3.38
C ALA A 74 13.30 -6.23 2.07
N MET A 75 12.73 -5.57 1.06
CA MET A 75 13.36 -5.38 -0.26
C MET A 75 14.29 -4.16 -0.32
N GLY A 76 14.60 -3.56 0.84
CA GLY A 76 15.38 -2.33 0.94
C GLY A 76 14.92 -1.49 2.14
N PRO A 77 15.31 -0.20 2.20
CA PRO A 77 14.93 0.70 3.29
C PRO A 77 13.46 1.12 3.26
N LYS A 78 12.76 0.86 2.14
CA LYS A 78 11.34 1.15 1.95
C LYS A 78 10.54 -0.13 1.73
N THR A 79 9.29 -0.08 2.15
CA THR A 79 8.33 -1.17 2.13
C THR A 79 7.23 -0.81 1.12
N PRO A 80 6.83 -1.74 0.25
CA PRO A 80 5.69 -1.51 -0.64
C PRO A 80 4.40 -1.38 0.14
N VAL A 81 3.55 -0.44 -0.26
CA VAL A 81 2.23 -0.24 0.33
C VAL A 81 1.10 -0.36 -0.68
N LEU A 82 1.39 -0.17 -1.97
CA LEU A 82 0.50 -0.48 -3.10
C LEU A 82 1.29 -1.15 -4.23
N GLY A 83 0.61 -1.98 -5.01
CA GLY A 83 1.14 -2.62 -6.21
C GLY A 83 0.52 -2.00 -7.46
N CYS A 84 0.94 -2.46 -8.64
CA CYS A 84 0.27 -2.08 -9.88
C CYS A 84 -0.99 -2.93 -10.11
N GLU A 85 -2.00 -2.36 -10.76
CA GLU A 85 -3.23 -3.07 -11.18
C GLU A 85 -2.93 -4.27 -12.10
N CYS A 86 -1.78 -4.28 -12.78
CA CYS A 86 -1.34 -5.42 -13.59
C CYS A 86 -0.98 -6.64 -12.70
N GLY A 87 -0.78 -6.42 -11.41
CA GLY A 87 -0.41 -7.41 -10.40
C GLY A 87 1.05 -7.83 -10.45
N GLU A 88 1.86 -7.22 -11.33
CA GLU A 88 3.29 -7.46 -11.38
C GLU A 88 4.00 -6.60 -10.34
N TRP A 89 4.73 -7.24 -9.43
CA TRP A 89 5.50 -6.60 -8.38
C TRP A 89 6.54 -5.59 -8.90
N GLY A 90 7.19 -5.88 -10.03
CA GLY A 90 8.22 -5.03 -10.62
C GLY A 90 7.68 -3.81 -11.37
N CYS A 91 6.35 -3.73 -11.56
CA CYS A 91 5.72 -2.63 -12.28
C CYS A 91 5.47 -1.48 -11.30
N TRP A 92 6.54 -0.76 -10.95
CA TRP A 92 6.52 0.48 -10.16
C TRP A 92 5.57 0.45 -8.94
N PRO A 93 5.87 -0.34 -7.89
CA PRO A 93 5.06 -0.33 -6.67
C PRO A 93 5.21 1.01 -5.95
N LEU A 94 4.16 1.44 -5.22
CA LEU A 94 4.29 2.58 -4.32
C LEU A 94 5.02 2.12 -3.06
N MET A 95 6.16 2.72 -2.80
CA MET A 95 7.04 2.37 -1.69
C MET A 95 6.99 3.46 -0.62
N ALA A 96 6.98 3.09 0.64
CA ALA A 96 7.04 4.02 1.76
C ALA A 96 8.08 3.57 2.79
N ARG A 97 8.70 4.53 3.48
CA ARG A 97 9.39 4.24 4.73
C ARG A 97 8.35 4.04 5.81
N ILE A 98 8.48 2.93 6.55
CA ILE A 98 7.60 2.62 7.67
C ILE A 98 8.42 2.66 8.96
N THR A 99 7.99 3.51 9.89
CA THR A 99 8.54 3.56 11.26
C THR A 99 7.42 3.28 12.25
N ALA A 100 7.55 2.21 13.04
CA ALA A 100 6.59 1.88 14.08
C ALA A 100 7.19 2.09 15.47
N THR A 101 6.45 2.77 16.35
CA THR A 101 6.66 2.81 17.79
C THR A 101 5.67 1.85 18.48
N ALA A 102 5.58 1.91 19.81
CA ALA A 102 4.61 1.10 20.55
C ALA A 102 3.15 1.50 20.28
N ASP A 103 2.92 2.75 19.89
CA ASP A 103 1.62 3.42 19.84
C ASP A 103 1.30 4.06 18.48
N LEU A 104 2.31 4.29 17.64
CA LEU A 104 2.17 5.00 16.38
C LEU A 104 2.88 4.27 15.24
N VAL A 105 2.25 4.28 14.07
CA VAL A 105 2.87 3.83 12.82
C VAL A 105 2.90 5.02 11.88
N THR A 106 4.09 5.37 11.40
CA THR A 106 4.29 6.46 10.45
C THR A 106 4.71 5.88 9.11
N TRP A 107 3.97 6.22 8.06
CA TRP A 107 4.35 5.97 6.67
C TRP A 107 4.74 7.30 6.04
N ASP A 108 5.99 7.38 5.55
CA ASP A 108 6.53 8.61 4.99
C ASP A 108 7.53 8.34 3.86
N ALA A 109 8.07 9.41 3.24
CA ALA A 109 8.99 9.31 2.12
C ALA A 109 8.50 8.37 1.00
N PHE A 110 7.27 8.59 0.53
CA PHE A 110 6.66 7.85 -0.57
C PHE A 110 7.48 8.02 -1.87
N GLU A 111 7.60 6.95 -2.67
CA GLU A 111 8.18 6.95 -4.02
C GLU A 111 7.54 5.89 -4.93
#